data_AF-A0A182EMK0-F1
#
_entry.id   AF-A0A182EMK0-F1
#
_cell.length_a   1.000
_cell.length_b   1.000
_cell.length_c   1.000
_cell.angle_alpha   90.00
_cell.angle_beta   90.00
_cell.angle_gamma   90.00
#
_symmetry.space_group_name_H-M   'P 1'
#
loop_
_entity.id
_entity.type
_entity.pdbx_description
1 polymer ?
#
loop_
_entity_poly.entity_id
_entity_poly.type
_entity_poly.pdbx_seq_one_letter_code
_entity_poly.pdbx_strand_id
1 'polypeptide(L)'
;MSGGVYGGDEVGALVFDPGSHTFRVGFAGEEFPKGDIPSQVGMREILDEMDDTVDQNARKTKMKEYFIGRTFVNVPRPKTEIKSYMKDCMIDDWDIFEQLVDYSYSRILFSESQYQPVLFSEAAWNTKANREKLTELMFEKYNVPTFYVVKNAVLSCYANGRTAGLILDSGATQTSAVPVFDGYCITHAVVKQPVGGDMIAEQCRLMLEEQKIDVVPSYKIASKEVVNEMEPPVWTEKKNLPEVTKSYEAYMEKQILEDLAASVLQCCDTPIDVEFAEKLPSSPFCFPNGYSKEFQAERIKIPE
;
A
#
# COMPACT_ATOMS: atom_id res chain seq x y z
N MET A 1 -20.33 35.55 -10.70
CA MET A 1 -20.45 35.72 -9.25
C MET A 1 -21.82 35.25 -8.79
N SER A 2 -21.91 34.00 -8.37
CA SER A 2 -22.89 33.58 -7.36
C SER A 2 -22.10 32.79 -6.35
N GLY A 3 -21.70 33.46 -5.27
CA GLY A 3 -21.18 32.80 -4.09
C GLY A 3 -22.27 31.89 -3.55
N GLY A 4 -22.12 30.59 -3.79
CA GLY A 4 -22.92 29.58 -3.14
C GLY A 4 -22.52 29.55 -1.68
N VAL A 5 -23.39 30.07 -0.82
CA VAL A 5 -23.36 29.83 0.62
C VAL A 5 -23.70 28.35 0.81
N TYR A 6 -22.68 27.49 0.81
CA TYR A 6 -22.74 26.13 1.33
C TYR A 6 -22.64 26.21 2.85
N GLY A 7 -23.45 25.42 3.56
CA GLY A 7 -23.56 25.48 5.01
C GLY A 7 -22.26 25.17 5.74
N GLY A 8 -21.54 26.21 6.15
CA GLY A 8 -21.18 26.44 7.54
C GLY A 8 -20.10 25.60 8.25
N ASP A 9 -19.61 24.48 7.73
CA ASP A 9 -18.51 23.72 8.38
C ASP A 9 -17.54 22.98 7.43
N GLU A 10 -17.79 22.99 6.11
CA GLU A 10 -16.89 22.33 5.14
C GLU A 10 -15.71 23.24 4.79
N VAL A 11 -14.57 23.04 5.47
CA VAL A 11 -13.30 23.55 4.97
C VAL A 11 -12.96 22.75 3.72
N GLY A 12 -12.93 23.39 2.55
CA GLY A 12 -12.58 22.78 1.26
C GLY A 12 -11.11 22.36 1.12
N ALA A 13 -10.52 21.80 2.18
CA ALA A 13 -9.16 21.29 2.21
C ALA A 13 -9.10 19.84 1.73
N LEU A 14 -7.96 19.47 1.17
CA LEU A 14 -7.64 18.09 0.80
C LEU A 14 -6.68 17.49 1.81
N VAL A 15 -6.93 16.23 2.16
CA VAL A 15 -6.06 15.46 3.05
C VAL A 15 -5.44 14.33 2.24
N PHE A 16 -4.11 14.29 2.24
CA PHE A 16 -3.32 13.20 1.65
C PHE A 16 -2.59 12.48 2.76
N ASP A 17 -2.74 11.16 2.77
CA ASP A 17 -2.13 10.28 3.74
C ASP A 17 -1.33 9.19 3.01
N PRO A 18 -0.06 9.46 2.68
CA PRO A 18 0.82 8.48 2.06
C PRO A 18 1.22 7.40 3.07
N GLY A 19 0.66 6.19 2.92
CA GLY A 19 1.05 4.99 3.67
C GLY A 19 1.83 3.96 2.83
N SER A 20 2.66 3.12 3.44
CA SER A 20 3.54 2.21 2.70
C SER A 20 2.79 1.13 1.89
N HIS A 21 1.58 0.78 2.33
CA HIS A 21 0.69 -0.16 1.65
C HIS A 21 -0.37 0.54 0.80
N THR A 22 -0.98 1.60 1.35
CA THR A 22 -2.00 2.38 0.66
C THR A 22 -1.74 3.89 0.75
N PHE A 23 -2.06 4.59 -0.33
CA PHE A 23 -2.11 6.04 -0.44
C PHE A 23 -3.58 6.47 -0.35
N ARG A 24 -3.93 7.17 0.72
CA ARG A 24 -5.30 7.60 1.01
C ARG A 24 -5.46 9.09 0.73
N VAL A 25 -6.57 9.47 0.13
CA VAL A 25 -6.87 10.87 -0.23
C VAL A 25 -8.36 11.17 -0.07
N GLY A 26 -8.71 12.36 0.43
CA GLY A 26 -10.11 12.76 0.60
C GLY A 26 -10.28 14.25 0.92
N PHE A 27 -11.53 14.70 0.99
CA PHE A 27 -11.85 16.05 1.44
C PHE A 27 -11.91 16.09 2.97
N ALA A 28 -11.45 17.19 3.56
CA ALA A 28 -11.56 17.40 5.00
C ALA A 28 -13.04 17.43 5.42
N GLY A 29 -13.36 16.78 6.54
CA GLY A 29 -14.72 16.67 7.06
C GLY A 29 -15.50 15.45 6.55
N GLU A 30 -15.01 14.71 5.55
CA GLU A 30 -15.60 13.43 5.15
C GLU A 30 -15.29 12.33 6.18
N GLU A 31 -16.22 11.38 6.35
CA GLU A 31 -16.08 10.23 7.27
C GLU A 31 -15.02 9.21 6.79
N PHE A 32 -14.86 9.06 5.48
CA PHE A 32 -13.95 8.11 4.85
C PHE A 32 -13.17 8.79 3.73
N PRO A 33 -11.92 8.37 3.46
CA PRO A 33 -11.18 8.90 2.34
C PRO A 33 -11.90 8.57 1.03
N LYS A 34 -11.99 9.55 0.13
CA LYS A 34 -12.59 9.39 -1.19
C LYS A 34 -11.81 8.42 -2.10
N GLY A 35 -10.50 8.32 -1.89
CA GLY A 35 -9.61 7.42 -2.59
C GLY A 35 -8.75 6.60 -1.64
N ASP A 36 -8.73 5.29 -1.87
CA ASP A 36 -7.81 4.34 -1.25
C ASP A 36 -7.08 3.57 -2.35
N ILE A 37 -5.84 3.99 -2.63
CA ILE A 37 -5.03 3.51 -3.75
C ILE A 37 -3.89 2.65 -3.21
N PRO A 38 -3.53 1.52 -3.83
CA PRO A 38 -2.29 0.82 -3.51
C PRO A 38 -1.08 1.75 -3.70
N SER A 39 -0.14 1.68 -2.78
CA SER A 39 1.10 2.48 -2.86
C SER A 39 2.11 1.91 -3.86
N GLN A 40 1.85 0.72 -4.40
CA GLN A 40 2.61 0.11 -5.46
C GLN A 40 2.07 0.54 -6.83
N VAL A 41 2.97 0.97 -7.71
CA VAL A 41 2.68 1.47 -9.04
C VAL A 41 3.33 0.56 -10.07
N GLY A 42 2.59 0.22 -11.13
CA GLY A 42 3.15 -0.44 -12.29
C GLY A 42 3.86 0.57 -13.17
N MET A 43 5.13 0.33 -13.49
CA MET A 43 5.95 1.20 -14.31
C MET A 43 6.47 0.44 -15.53
N ARG A 44 6.36 1.05 -16.71
CA ARG A 44 6.92 0.52 -17.95
C ARG A 44 7.78 1.57 -18.63
N GLU A 45 9.02 1.23 -18.94
CA GLU A 45 9.86 2.07 -19.81
C GLU A 45 9.54 1.77 -21.27
N ILE A 46 9.13 2.79 -22.01
CA ILE A 46 8.94 2.75 -23.46
C ILE A 46 10.11 3.52 -24.09
N LEU A 47 10.81 2.84 -25.01
CA LEU A 47 11.75 3.52 -25.88
C LEU A 47 10.94 4.14 -27.01
N ASP A 48 11.00 5.46 -27.13
CA ASP A 48 10.39 6.16 -28.25
C ASP A 48 11.18 5.80 -29.51
N GLU A 49 10.63 4.91 -30.33
CA GLU A 49 11.09 4.72 -31.71
C GLU A 49 10.51 5.87 -32.53
N MET A 50 11.07 7.08 -32.34
CA MET A 50 10.85 8.15 -33.30
C MET A 50 11.33 7.67 -34.67
N ASP A 51 10.42 7.69 -35.64
CA ASP A 51 10.62 7.37 -37.05
C ASP A 51 11.96 7.96 -37.54
N ASP A 52 12.81 7.13 -38.17
CA ASP A 52 14.21 7.42 -38.60
C ASP A 52 14.33 8.55 -39.65
N THR A 53 13.30 9.38 -39.83
CA THR A 53 13.21 10.38 -40.90
C THR A 53 13.56 11.81 -40.47
N VAL A 54 13.71 12.11 -39.16
CA VAL A 54 14.07 13.46 -38.70
C VAL A 54 15.09 13.44 -37.55
N ASP A 55 16.33 13.83 -37.86
CA ASP A 55 17.46 14.13 -36.98
C ASP A 55 18.11 12.99 -36.17
N GLN A 56 19.28 12.53 -36.65
CA GLN A 56 20.16 11.52 -36.02
C GLN A 56 20.80 11.98 -34.68
N ASN A 57 20.46 13.17 -34.17
CA ASN A 57 20.99 13.74 -32.92
C ASN A 57 19.93 13.96 -31.83
N ALA A 58 18.66 13.57 -32.06
CA ALA A 58 17.66 13.57 -31.00
C ALA A 58 17.95 12.41 -30.03
N ARG A 59 18.40 12.73 -28.81
CA ARG A 59 18.52 11.74 -27.73
C ARG A 59 17.17 11.02 -27.60
N LYS A 60 17.15 9.68 -27.76
CA LYS A 60 15.95 8.86 -27.53
C LYS A 60 15.41 9.20 -26.14
N THR A 61 14.29 9.91 -26.09
CA THR A 61 13.65 10.26 -24.82
C THR A 61 12.97 9.00 -24.32
N LYS A 62 13.44 8.47 -23.19
CA LYS A 62 12.75 7.35 -22.54
C LYS A 62 11.44 7.89 -21.96
N MET A 63 10.31 7.43 -22.47
CA MET A 63 9.01 7.75 -21.89
C MET A 63 8.64 6.68 -20.85
N LYS A 64 8.28 7.10 -19.65
CA LYS A 64 7.81 6.21 -18.59
C LYS A 64 6.29 6.21 -18.60
N GLU A 65 5.68 5.03 -18.67
CA GLU A 65 4.24 4.84 -18.53
C GLU A 65 3.94 4.29 -17.14
N TYR A 66 2.93 4.87 -16.47
CA TYR A 66 2.54 4.54 -15.11
C TYR A 66 1.13 3.96 -15.08
N PHE A 67 0.97 2.84 -14.37
CA PHE A 67 -0.29 2.15 -14.12
C PHE A 67 -0.61 2.25 -12.64
N ILE A 68 -1.56 3.13 -12.31
CA ILE A 68 -1.91 3.48 -10.93
C ILE A 68 -3.34 3.02 -10.63
N GLY A 69 -3.54 2.46 -9.45
CA GLY A 69 -4.84 1.98 -8.96
C GLY A 69 -5.02 0.47 -9.11
N ARG A 70 -5.84 -0.11 -8.22
CA ARG A 70 -6.05 -1.57 -8.09
C ARG A 70 -6.36 -2.24 -9.42
N THR A 71 -7.26 -1.64 -10.21
CA THR A 71 -7.70 -2.19 -11.49
C THR A 71 -6.59 -2.26 -12.52
N PHE A 72 -5.66 -1.30 -12.53
CA PHE A 72 -4.60 -1.24 -13.54
C PHE A 72 -3.37 -2.04 -13.14
N VAL A 73 -3.03 -2.04 -11.84
CA VAL A 73 -1.88 -2.76 -11.29
C VAL A 73 -2.09 -4.28 -11.36
N ASN A 74 -3.32 -4.77 -11.20
CA ASN A 74 -3.61 -6.21 -11.24
C ASN A 74 -3.69 -6.81 -12.67
N VAL A 75 -3.44 -6.01 -13.71
CA VAL A 75 -3.47 -6.48 -15.11
C VAL A 75 -2.06 -6.91 -15.53
N PRO A 76 -1.86 -8.18 -15.96
CA PRO A 76 -0.55 -8.64 -16.39
C PRO A 76 -0.17 -7.96 -17.70
N ARG A 77 1.00 -7.30 -17.71
CA ARG A 77 1.53 -6.57 -18.86
C ARG A 77 3.00 -6.93 -19.09
N PRO A 78 3.45 -7.02 -20.35
CA PRO A 78 4.84 -7.31 -20.66
C PRO A 78 5.73 -6.12 -20.27
N LYS A 79 6.90 -6.43 -19.70
CA LYS A 79 7.93 -5.44 -19.31
C LYS A 79 7.43 -4.36 -18.32
N THR A 80 6.43 -4.69 -17.50
CA THR A 80 5.95 -3.80 -16.44
C THR A 80 6.51 -4.25 -15.10
N GLU A 81 7.20 -3.36 -14.41
CA GLU A 81 7.73 -3.55 -13.06
C GLU A 81 6.78 -2.95 -12.03
N ILE A 82 6.61 -3.60 -10.89
CA ILE A 82 5.88 -3.03 -9.75
C ILE A 82 6.88 -2.39 -8.80
N LYS A 83 6.70 -1.09 -8.53
CA LYS A 83 7.58 -0.30 -7.65
C LYS A 83 6.78 0.43 -6.58
N SER A 84 7.39 0.60 -5.42
CA SER A 84 6.89 1.46 -4.33
C SER A 84 7.60 2.82 -4.41
N TYR A 85 6.90 3.90 -4.08
CA TYR A 85 7.50 5.22 -3.92
C TYR A 85 8.07 5.44 -2.50
N MET A 86 7.79 4.53 -1.58
CA MET A 86 8.20 4.63 -0.18
C MET A 86 9.20 3.57 0.26
N LYS A 87 10.08 4.01 1.16
CA LYS A 87 11.02 3.17 1.92
C LYS A 87 11.08 3.69 3.37
N ASP A 88 11.02 2.80 4.36
CA ASP A 88 11.02 3.16 5.79
C ASP A 88 9.97 4.21 6.19
N CYS A 89 8.79 4.14 5.56
CA CYS A 89 7.69 5.12 5.64
C CYS A 89 8.08 6.56 5.28
N MET A 90 9.09 6.73 4.43
CA MET A 90 9.49 8.00 3.85
C MET A 90 9.45 7.91 2.32
N ILE A 91 9.11 9.02 1.67
CA ILE A 91 9.10 9.12 0.21
C ILE A 91 10.56 9.06 -0.29
N ASP A 92 10.84 8.10 -1.17
CA ASP A 92 12.15 7.84 -1.75
C ASP A 92 12.14 8.12 -3.26
N ASP A 93 11.18 7.51 -3.99
CA ASP A 93 10.98 7.76 -5.43
C ASP A 93 9.93 8.85 -5.64
N TRP A 94 10.41 10.06 -5.89
CA TRP A 94 9.57 11.24 -6.08
C TRP A 94 8.86 11.26 -7.44
N ASP A 95 9.45 10.63 -8.47
CA ASP A 95 8.81 10.56 -9.80
C ASP A 95 7.51 9.76 -9.69
N ILE A 96 7.53 8.61 -9.02
CA ILE A 96 6.34 7.78 -8.81
C ILE A 96 5.33 8.48 -7.90
N PHE A 97 5.81 9.12 -6.83
CA PHE A 97 4.96 9.87 -5.91
C PHE A 97 4.19 10.99 -6.61
N GLU A 98 4.85 11.75 -7.48
CA GLU A 98 4.20 12.79 -8.28
C GLU A 98 3.09 12.24 -9.17
N GLN A 99 3.31 11.10 -9.81
CA GLN A 99 2.28 10.47 -10.64
C GLN A 99 1.07 10.00 -9.81
N LEU A 100 1.30 9.56 -8.57
CA LEU A 100 0.21 9.23 -7.62
C LEU A 100 -0.61 10.45 -7.22
N VAL A 101 0.05 11.59 -6.98
CA VAL A 101 -0.63 12.85 -6.68
C VAL A 101 -1.42 13.33 -7.91
N ASP A 102 -0.83 13.28 -9.10
CA ASP A 102 -1.49 13.63 -10.37
C ASP A 102 -2.73 12.74 -10.62
N TYR A 103 -2.60 11.43 -10.37
CA TYR A 103 -3.72 10.48 -10.45
C TYR A 103 -4.82 10.83 -9.44
N SER A 104 -4.45 11.21 -8.22
CA SER A 104 -5.41 11.55 -7.17
C SER A 104 -6.24 12.78 -7.53
N TYR A 105 -5.61 13.84 -8.05
CA TYR A 105 -6.32 15.03 -8.52
C TYR A 105 -7.23 14.73 -9.72
N SER A 106 -6.72 14.00 -10.71
CA SER A 106 -7.42 13.79 -11.99
C SER A 106 -8.49 12.70 -11.99
N ARG A 107 -8.31 11.62 -11.23
CA ARG A 107 -9.17 10.42 -11.27
C ARG A 107 -10.04 10.22 -10.02
N ILE A 108 -9.70 10.85 -8.90
CA ILE A 108 -10.40 10.63 -7.63
C ILE A 108 -11.10 11.91 -7.17
N LEU A 109 -10.33 12.98 -7.01
CA LEU A 109 -10.83 14.25 -6.49
C LEU A 109 -11.57 15.07 -7.55
N PHE A 110 -11.20 14.91 -8.82
CA PHE A 110 -11.71 15.71 -9.95
C PHE A 110 -11.64 17.22 -9.68
N SER A 111 -10.51 17.63 -9.10
CA SER A 111 -10.27 19.00 -8.66
C SER A 111 -8.88 19.46 -9.10
N GLU A 112 -8.71 20.76 -9.30
CA GLU A 112 -7.41 21.36 -9.57
C GLU A 112 -6.72 21.74 -8.25
N SER A 113 -5.43 21.48 -8.15
CA SER A 113 -4.63 21.71 -6.94
C SER A 113 -4.59 23.16 -6.48
N GLN A 114 -4.74 24.12 -7.40
CA GLN A 114 -4.64 25.56 -7.12
C GLN A 114 -5.80 26.15 -6.30
N TYR A 115 -6.94 25.44 -6.19
CA TYR A 115 -8.13 26.00 -5.53
C TYR A 115 -8.30 25.56 -4.08
N GLN A 116 -7.52 24.58 -3.60
CA GLN A 116 -7.78 23.92 -2.32
C GLN A 116 -6.52 23.85 -1.45
N PRO A 117 -6.60 24.21 -0.16
CA PRO A 117 -5.49 24.00 0.76
C PRO A 117 -5.25 22.51 0.98
N VAL A 118 -4.01 22.14 1.25
CA VAL A 118 -3.61 20.73 1.33
C VAL A 118 -2.94 20.41 2.67
N LEU A 119 -3.36 19.29 3.26
CA LEU A 119 -2.77 18.67 4.43
C LEU A 119 -2.13 17.34 4.05
N PHE A 120 -0.86 17.16 4.37
CA PHE A 120 -0.16 15.87 4.25
C PHE A 120 0.10 15.25 5.61
N SER A 121 -0.07 13.93 5.71
CA SER A 121 0.50 13.16 6.81
C SER A 121 1.97 12.81 6.53
N GLU A 122 2.77 12.66 7.59
CA GLU A 122 4.14 12.14 7.51
C GLU A 122 4.48 11.24 8.70
N ALA A 123 5.51 10.40 8.55
CA ALA A 123 6.08 9.66 9.67
C ALA A 123 6.79 10.58 10.69
N ALA A 124 6.78 10.20 11.96
CA ALA A 124 7.32 11.03 13.05
C ALA A 124 8.84 11.34 12.93
N TRP A 125 9.59 10.50 12.22
CA TRP A 125 11.05 10.61 11.99
C TRP A 125 11.42 11.11 10.59
N ASN A 126 10.49 11.73 9.86
CA ASN A 126 10.79 12.26 8.54
C ASN A 126 11.90 13.33 8.60
N THR A 127 12.72 13.42 7.55
CA THR A 127 13.85 14.35 7.49
C THR A 127 13.40 15.77 7.12
N LYS A 128 14.21 16.77 7.46
CA LYS A 128 13.97 18.15 7.02
C LYS A 128 14.03 18.27 5.50
N ALA A 129 14.99 17.60 4.86
CA ALA A 129 15.17 17.62 3.40
C ALA A 129 13.94 17.07 2.66
N ASN A 130 13.37 15.95 3.14
CA ASN A 130 12.15 15.41 2.53
C ASN A 130 10.95 16.35 2.68
N ARG A 131 10.82 17.03 3.82
CA ARG A 131 9.76 18.03 4.02
C ARG A 131 9.94 19.25 3.12
N GLU A 132 11.18 19.73 2.96
CA GLU A 132 11.49 20.83 2.04
C GLU A 132 11.14 20.44 0.61
N LYS A 133 11.54 19.26 0.16
CA LYS A 133 11.22 18.74 -1.18
C LYS A 133 9.71 18.54 -1.40
N LEU A 134 8.99 18.03 -0.41
CA LEU A 134 7.53 17.93 -0.49
C LEU A 134 6.88 19.32 -0.59
N THR A 135 7.37 20.29 0.18
CA THR A 135 6.85 21.66 0.18
C THR A 135 7.13 22.35 -1.16
N GLU A 136 8.35 22.23 -1.68
CA GLU A 136 8.75 22.71 -3.01
C GLU A 136 7.84 22.12 -4.09
N LEU A 137 7.64 20.80 -4.09
CA LEU A 137 6.77 20.13 -5.04
C LEU A 137 5.33 20.70 -5.02
N MET A 138 4.74 20.85 -3.83
CA MET A 138 3.36 21.32 -3.70
C MET A 138 3.19 22.79 -4.10
N PHE A 139 4.15 23.66 -3.80
CA PHE A 139 4.06 25.07 -4.18
C PHE A 139 4.48 25.32 -5.62
N GLU A 140 5.59 24.76 -6.09
CA GLU A 140 6.15 25.08 -7.41
C GLU A 140 5.44 24.33 -8.55
N LYS A 141 5.18 23.03 -8.38
CA LYS A 141 4.50 22.23 -9.42
C LYS A 141 2.99 22.36 -9.32
N TYR A 142 2.43 22.18 -8.13
CA TYR A 142 0.98 22.11 -7.92
C TYR A 142 0.32 23.46 -7.62
N ASN A 143 1.08 24.51 -7.33
CA ASN A 143 0.59 25.86 -7.04
C ASN A 143 -0.53 25.87 -5.98
N VAL A 144 -0.39 25.06 -4.93
CA VAL A 144 -1.42 25.02 -3.87
C VAL A 144 -1.44 26.33 -3.08
N PRO A 145 -2.63 26.82 -2.67
CA PRO A 145 -2.76 28.09 -1.97
C PRO A 145 -2.18 28.04 -0.55
N THR A 146 -2.25 26.90 0.12
CA THR A 146 -1.71 26.68 1.46
C THR A 146 -1.39 25.21 1.63
N PHE A 147 -0.29 24.93 2.34
CA PHE A 147 0.23 23.59 2.55
C PHE A 147 0.63 23.42 4.01
N TYR A 148 0.26 22.29 4.61
CA TYR A 148 0.67 21.91 5.96
C TYR A 148 0.99 20.42 6.05
N VAL A 149 1.97 20.07 6.87
CA VAL A 149 2.39 18.68 7.11
C VAL A 149 2.24 18.35 8.59
N VAL A 150 1.59 17.23 8.88
CA VAL A 150 1.35 16.76 10.24
C VAL A 150 1.84 15.34 10.40
N LYS A 151 2.35 15.01 11.58
CA LYS A 151 2.75 13.63 11.88
C LYS A 151 1.54 12.73 12.01
N ASN A 152 1.58 11.57 11.36
CA ASN A 152 0.52 10.56 11.37
C ASN A 152 0.01 10.23 12.78
N ALA A 153 0.91 10.06 13.76
CA ALA A 153 0.55 9.75 15.13
C ALA A 153 -0.32 10.83 15.79
N VAL A 154 -0.09 12.12 15.48
CA VAL A 154 -0.94 13.21 15.98
C VAL A 154 -2.35 13.11 15.38
N LEU A 155 -2.44 12.85 14.07
CA LEU A 155 -3.72 12.67 13.39
C LEU A 155 -4.49 11.47 13.95
N SER A 156 -3.83 10.34 14.19
CA SER A 156 -4.43 9.17 14.82
C SER A 156 -4.91 9.45 16.25
N CYS A 157 -4.19 10.28 17.01
CA CYS A 157 -4.60 10.69 18.36
C CYS A 157 -5.88 11.53 18.30
N TYR A 158 -5.93 12.52 17.41
CA TYR A 158 -7.11 13.36 17.21
C TYR A 158 -8.32 12.59 16.67
N ALA A 159 -8.11 11.64 15.75
CA ALA A 159 -9.17 10.77 15.25
C ALA A 159 -9.86 9.96 16.38
N ASN A 160 -9.13 9.66 17.46
CA ASN A 160 -9.66 9.00 18.65
C ASN A 160 -10.21 9.96 19.72
N GLY A 161 -10.28 11.27 19.44
CA GLY A 161 -10.76 12.28 20.37
C GLY A 161 -9.84 12.49 21.58
N ARG A 162 -8.56 12.14 21.45
CA ARG A 162 -7.55 12.31 22.52
C ARG A 162 -6.52 13.35 22.11
N THR A 163 -6.05 14.12 23.08
CA THR A 163 -4.96 15.09 22.89
C THR A 163 -3.61 14.57 23.37
N ALA A 164 -3.62 13.53 24.22
CA ALA A 164 -2.43 12.85 24.71
C ALA A 164 -2.64 11.34 24.74
N GLY A 165 -1.59 10.58 24.43
CA GLY A 165 -1.60 9.13 24.42
C GLY A 165 -0.34 8.53 23.78
N LEU A 166 -0.15 7.23 23.96
CA LEU A 166 0.86 6.47 23.21
C LEU A 166 0.18 5.85 22.00
N ILE A 167 0.64 6.21 20.80
CA ILE A 167 0.13 5.66 19.55
C ILE A 167 1.01 4.48 19.16
N LEU A 168 0.43 3.29 19.10
CA LEU A 168 1.06 2.11 18.54
C LEU A 168 0.50 1.89 17.13
N ASP A 169 1.31 2.20 16.11
CA ASP A 169 0.97 2.09 14.70
C ASP A 169 1.67 0.86 14.11
N SER A 170 0.91 -0.20 13.84
CA SER A 170 1.38 -1.42 13.15
C SER A 170 0.98 -1.35 11.69
N GLY A 171 1.91 -0.90 10.85
CA GLY A 171 1.72 -0.77 9.41
C GLY A 171 2.21 -1.99 8.63
N ALA A 172 2.24 -1.87 7.30
CA ALA A 172 2.74 -2.95 6.46
C ALA A 172 4.26 -3.12 6.56
N THR A 173 5.03 -2.04 6.50
CA THR A 173 6.51 -2.16 6.48
C THR A 173 7.14 -2.18 7.87
N GLN A 174 6.48 -1.61 8.88
CA GLN A 174 7.05 -1.37 10.20
C GLN A 174 5.97 -1.07 11.23
N THR A 175 6.33 -1.29 12.49
CA THR A 175 5.54 -0.99 13.68
C THR A 175 6.25 0.09 14.48
N SER A 176 5.52 1.11 14.91
CA SER A 176 6.08 2.23 15.67
C SER A 176 5.23 2.59 16.88
N ALA A 177 5.90 2.96 17.97
CA ALA A 177 5.30 3.50 19.17
C ALA A 177 5.69 4.99 19.28
N VAL A 178 4.71 5.87 19.13
CA VAL A 178 4.90 7.32 19.12
C VAL A 178 4.10 7.96 20.25
N PRO A 179 4.76 8.50 21.29
CA PRO A 179 4.08 9.24 22.34
C PRO A 179 3.65 10.63 21.82
N VAL A 180 2.37 10.95 22.05
CA VAL A 180 1.75 12.24 21.76
C VAL A 180 1.32 12.89 23.06
N PHE A 181 1.65 14.16 23.23
CA PHE A 181 1.26 14.96 24.39
C PHE A 181 0.78 16.33 23.93
N ASP A 182 -0.45 16.68 24.31
CA ASP A 182 -1.12 17.94 23.98
C ASP A 182 -1.07 18.30 22.47
N GLY A 183 -1.27 17.29 21.61
CA GLY A 183 -1.21 17.45 20.15
C GLY A 183 0.20 17.47 19.53
N TYR A 184 1.26 17.30 20.32
CA TYR A 184 2.63 17.24 19.83
C TYR A 184 3.23 15.84 19.96
N CYS A 185 3.93 15.37 18.92
CA CYS A 185 4.76 14.18 19.00
C CYS A 185 6.05 14.45 19.77
N ILE A 186 6.34 13.59 20.75
CA ILE A 186 7.61 13.58 21.46
C ILE A 186 8.61 12.76 20.63
N THR A 187 9.29 13.42 19.67
CA THR A 187 10.12 12.76 18.65
C THR A 187 11.30 11.97 19.20
N HIS A 188 11.88 12.36 20.34
CA HIS A 188 13.02 11.66 20.94
C HIS A 188 12.63 10.36 21.65
N ALA A 189 11.35 10.15 21.94
CA ALA A 189 10.82 8.96 22.60
C ALA A 189 10.14 8.01 21.61
N VAL A 190 10.30 8.24 20.30
CA VAL A 190 9.77 7.38 19.26
C VAL A 190 10.58 6.10 19.18
N VAL A 191 9.89 4.96 19.26
CA VAL A 191 10.46 3.64 19.03
C VAL A 191 9.85 3.08 17.77
N LYS A 192 10.67 2.48 16.90
CA LYS A 192 10.20 1.81 15.69
C LYS A 192 10.96 0.52 15.46
N GLN A 193 10.27 -0.45 14.89
CA GLN A 193 10.81 -1.74 14.55
C GLN A 193 10.37 -2.10 13.11
N PRO A 194 11.27 -2.66 12.27
CA PRO A 194 10.93 -3.10 10.92
C PRO A 194 10.15 -4.43 10.94
N VAL A 195 9.14 -4.52 11.81
CA VAL A 195 8.18 -5.62 11.89
C VAL A 195 6.83 -5.05 11.50
N GLY A 196 6.20 -5.60 10.48
CA GLY A 196 4.89 -5.19 10.00
C GLY A 196 4.27 -6.28 9.14
N GLY A 197 3.16 -5.97 8.46
CA GLY A 197 2.46 -6.90 7.58
C GLY A 197 3.35 -7.56 6.51
N ASP A 198 4.35 -6.87 5.98
CA ASP A 198 5.29 -7.39 4.98
C ASP A 198 6.14 -8.53 5.54
N MET A 199 6.54 -8.44 6.81
CA MET A 199 7.27 -9.51 7.49
C MET A 199 6.35 -10.71 7.73
N ILE A 200 5.10 -10.49 8.13
CA ILE A 200 4.12 -11.55 8.35
C ILE A 200 3.83 -12.28 7.03
N ALA A 201 3.63 -11.56 5.94
CA ALA A 201 3.45 -12.15 4.62
C ALA A 201 4.66 -12.99 4.20
N GLU A 202 5.88 -12.52 4.49
CA GLU A 202 7.11 -13.27 4.22
C GLU A 202 7.23 -14.54 5.08
N GLN A 203 6.85 -14.50 6.36
CA GLN A 203 6.79 -15.71 7.20
C GLN A 203 5.76 -16.71 6.71
N CYS A 204 4.59 -16.24 6.26
CA CYS A 204 3.59 -17.09 5.59
C CYS A 204 4.19 -17.74 4.33
N ARG A 205 4.98 -17.01 3.53
CA ARG A 205 5.65 -17.54 2.34
C ARG A 205 6.59 -18.68 2.70
N LEU A 206 7.47 -18.47 3.69
CA LEU A 206 8.43 -19.48 4.14
C LEU A 206 7.74 -20.74 4.67
N MET A 207 6.66 -20.59 5.44
CA MET A 207 5.87 -21.73 5.92
C MET A 207 5.30 -22.55 4.75
N LEU A 208 4.75 -21.89 3.73
CA LEU A 208 4.19 -22.58 2.56
C LEU A 208 5.28 -23.30 1.75
N GLU A 209 6.47 -22.72 1.63
CA GLU A 209 7.63 -23.35 0.99
C GLU A 209 8.08 -24.61 1.74
N GLU A 210 8.15 -24.57 3.07
CA GLU A 210 8.49 -25.74 3.90
C GLU A 210 7.49 -26.88 3.71
N GLN A 211 6.22 -26.54 3.48
CA GLN A 211 5.13 -27.48 3.25
C GLN A 211 4.97 -27.90 1.79
N LYS A 212 5.80 -27.34 0.88
CA LYS A 212 5.75 -27.59 -0.56
C LYS A 212 4.40 -27.24 -1.18
N ILE A 213 3.78 -26.16 -0.71
CA ILE A 213 2.53 -25.63 -1.26
C ILE A 213 2.89 -24.52 -2.25
N ASP A 214 2.62 -24.76 -3.52
CA ASP A 214 2.87 -23.76 -4.57
C ASP A 214 1.80 -22.67 -4.54
N VAL A 215 2.22 -21.43 -4.28
CA VAL A 215 1.36 -20.25 -4.36
C VAL A 215 1.25 -19.83 -5.82
N VAL A 216 0.11 -20.12 -6.43
CA VAL A 216 -0.16 -19.73 -7.82
C VAL A 216 -1.00 -18.46 -7.85
N PRO A 217 -0.49 -17.36 -8.44
CA PRO A 217 -1.25 -16.14 -8.63
C PRO A 217 -2.56 -16.32 -9.40
N SER A 218 -3.60 -15.57 -9.01
CA SER A 218 -4.93 -15.61 -9.63
C SER A 218 -4.93 -15.35 -11.13
N TYR A 219 -4.02 -14.49 -11.62
CA TYR A 219 -3.96 -14.13 -13.05
C TYR A 219 -3.50 -15.29 -13.96
N LYS A 220 -2.82 -16.31 -13.41
CA LYS A 220 -2.37 -17.50 -14.16
C LYS A 220 -3.49 -18.51 -14.41
N ILE A 221 -4.58 -18.43 -13.65
CA ILE A 221 -5.61 -19.46 -13.60
C ILE A 221 -6.75 -19.12 -14.57
N ALA A 222 -7.10 -20.03 -15.47
CA ALA A 222 -8.27 -19.91 -16.36
C ALA A 222 -9.53 -20.56 -15.78
N SER A 223 -9.39 -21.78 -15.28
CA SER A 223 -10.46 -22.53 -14.62
C SER A 223 -9.85 -23.35 -13.49
N LYS A 224 -10.63 -23.57 -12.43
CA LYS A 224 -10.25 -24.35 -11.26
C LYS A 224 -11.42 -25.24 -10.82
N GLU A 225 -11.08 -26.36 -10.19
CA GLU A 225 -12.02 -27.18 -9.43
C GLU A 225 -11.63 -27.11 -7.96
N VAL A 226 -12.62 -27.06 -7.07
CA VAL A 226 -12.37 -27.12 -5.63
C VAL A 226 -12.11 -28.57 -5.28
N VAL A 227 -10.91 -28.86 -4.83
CA VAL A 227 -10.50 -30.20 -4.42
C VAL A 227 -10.62 -30.36 -2.90
N ASN A 228 -10.72 -31.60 -2.43
CA ASN A 228 -10.72 -31.86 -0.99
C ASN A 228 -9.33 -31.63 -0.41
N GLU A 229 -9.25 -31.58 0.92
CA GLU A 229 -7.99 -31.38 1.63
C GLU A 229 -6.92 -32.42 1.21
N MET A 230 -5.69 -31.96 0.99
CA MET A 230 -4.52 -32.76 0.55
C MET A 230 -4.58 -33.34 -0.87
N GLU A 231 -5.66 -33.17 -1.62
CA GLU A 231 -5.68 -33.52 -3.04
C GLU A 231 -4.87 -32.51 -3.86
N PRO A 232 -4.20 -32.94 -4.95
CA PRO A 232 -3.44 -32.03 -5.80
C PRO A 232 -4.38 -31.02 -6.47
N PRO A 233 -3.96 -29.76 -6.63
CA PRO A 233 -4.82 -28.74 -7.22
C PRO A 233 -5.13 -29.05 -8.69
N VAL A 234 -6.42 -29.03 -9.04
CA VAL A 234 -6.90 -29.20 -10.41
C VAL A 234 -7.24 -27.83 -10.97
N TRP A 235 -6.32 -27.26 -11.75
CA TRP A 235 -6.51 -25.98 -12.42
C TRP A 235 -5.90 -26.00 -13.83
N THR A 236 -6.41 -25.09 -14.66
CA THR A 236 -5.94 -24.91 -16.03
C THR A 236 -5.29 -23.54 -16.16
N GLU A 237 -4.13 -23.50 -16.84
CA GLU A 237 -3.42 -22.26 -17.07
C GLU A 237 -4.09 -21.42 -18.16
N LYS A 238 -4.10 -20.10 -17.94
CA LYS A 238 -4.63 -19.15 -18.89
C LYS A 238 -3.72 -19.02 -20.11
N LYS A 239 -4.28 -19.35 -21.27
CA LYS A 239 -3.61 -19.24 -22.56
C LYS A 239 -3.39 -17.76 -22.92
N ASN A 240 -2.27 -17.48 -23.60
CA ASN A 240 -1.90 -16.17 -24.13
C ASN A 240 -1.61 -15.10 -23.06
N LEU A 241 -1.01 -15.48 -21.93
CA LEU A 241 -0.50 -14.51 -20.97
C LEU A 241 0.80 -13.86 -21.46
N PRO A 242 0.98 -12.55 -21.27
CA PRO A 242 2.26 -11.91 -21.52
C PRO A 242 3.31 -12.36 -20.50
N GLU A 243 4.58 -12.32 -20.90
CA GLU A 243 5.70 -12.54 -19.96
C GLU A 243 5.77 -11.37 -18.97
N VAL A 244 5.51 -11.66 -17.70
CA VAL A 244 5.51 -10.68 -16.61
C VAL A 244 6.87 -10.62 -15.92
N THR A 245 7.17 -9.50 -15.27
CA THR A 245 8.41 -9.36 -14.50
C THR A 245 8.31 -10.06 -13.14
N LYS A 246 9.45 -10.40 -12.54
CA LYS A 246 9.51 -10.98 -11.17
C LYS A 246 8.84 -10.09 -10.13
N SER A 247 8.97 -8.77 -10.26
CA SER A 247 8.34 -7.81 -9.34
C SER A 247 6.81 -7.87 -9.38
N TYR A 248 6.25 -8.11 -10.57
CA TYR A 248 4.81 -8.28 -10.73
C TYR A 248 4.32 -9.59 -10.12
N GLU A 249 5.05 -10.68 -10.35
CA GLU A 249 4.75 -11.98 -9.76
C GLU A 249 4.79 -11.92 -8.23
N ALA A 250 5.86 -11.36 -7.65
CA ALA A 250 6.00 -11.17 -6.21
C ALA A 250 4.87 -10.30 -5.61
N TYR A 251 4.42 -9.27 -6.32
CA TYR A 251 3.28 -8.44 -5.88
C TYR A 251 1.98 -9.24 -5.85
N MET A 252 1.71 -10.05 -6.87
CA MET A 252 0.50 -10.87 -6.92
C MET A 252 0.53 -12.03 -5.90
N GLU A 253 1.69 -12.61 -5.65
CA GLU A 253 1.88 -13.59 -4.57
C GLU A 253 1.67 -12.94 -3.21
N LYS A 254 2.24 -11.75 -2.99
CA LYS A 254 2.06 -10.99 -1.75
C LYS A 254 0.59 -10.74 -1.42
N GLN A 255 -0.24 -10.40 -2.41
CA GLN A 255 -1.69 -10.23 -2.17
C GLN A 255 -2.37 -11.49 -1.64
N ILE A 256 -1.94 -12.67 -2.10
CA ILE A 256 -2.49 -13.96 -1.61
C ILE A 256 -2.01 -14.23 -0.19
N LEU A 257 -0.75 -13.91 0.10
CA LEU A 257 -0.17 -14.06 1.45
C LEU A 257 -0.81 -13.10 2.45
N GLU A 258 -1.15 -11.88 2.04
CA GLU A 258 -1.89 -10.92 2.84
C GLU A 258 -3.32 -11.41 3.11
N ASP A 259 -4.01 -12.00 2.11
CA ASP A 259 -5.34 -12.60 2.28
C ASP A 259 -5.30 -13.82 3.22
N LEU A 260 -4.28 -14.67 3.10
CA LEU A 260 -4.01 -15.76 4.04
C LEU A 260 -3.78 -15.22 5.45
N ALA A 261 -2.93 -14.20 5.59
CA ALA A 261 -2.63 -13.60 6.89
C ALA A 261 -3.88 -13.02 7.56
N ALA A 262 -4.72 -12.32 6.79
CA ALA A 262 -5.93 -11.68 7.29
C ALA A 262 -7.05 -12.68 7.66
N SER A 263 -7.09 -13.84 7.02
CA SER A 263 -8.15 -14.84 7.22
C SER A 263 -7.79 -15.97 8.20
N VAL A 264 -6.50 -16.30 8.32
CA VAL A 264 -6.03 -17.47 9.08
C VAL A 264 -5.36 -17.11 10.40
N LEU A 265 -4.51 -16.08 10.43
CA LEU A 265 -3.63 -15.83 11.57
C LEU A 265 -4.39 -15.29 12.78
N GLN A 266 -3.91 -15.66 13.97
CA GLN A 266 -4.48 -15.23 15.23
C GLN A 266 -3.41 -15.13 16.32
N CYS A 267 -3.36 -14.02 17.04
CA CYS A 267 -2.54 -13.88 18.26
C CYS A 267 -3.26 -14.52 19.46
N CYS A 268 -2.49 -15.05 20.41
CA CYS A 268 -3.03 -15.59 21.66
C CYS A 268 -2.99 -14.55 22.78
N ASP A 269 -4.05 -14.49 23.58
CA ASP A 269 -4.08 -13.61 24.77
C ASP A 269 -3.19 -14.11 25.91
N THR A 270 -2.88 -15.41 25.90
CA THR A 270 -2.06 -16.08 26.91
C THR A 270 -0.77 -16.63 26.28
N PRO A 271 0.35 -16.67 27.03
CA PRO A 271 1.60 -17.26 26.54
C PRO A 271 1.37 -18.66 25.98
N ILE A 272 1.92 -18.93 24.79
CA ILE A 272 1.72 -20.19 24.09
C ILE A 272 2.28 -21.34 24.93
N ASP A 273 1.40 -22.27 25.28
CA ASP A 273 1.78 -23.67 25.47
C ASP A 273 1.53 -24.39 24.13
N VAL A 274 2.55 -25.10 23.62
CA VAL A 274 2.46 -25.80 22.32
C VAL A 274 1.30 -26.81 22.34
N GLU A 275 1.04 -27.41 23.51
CA GLU A 275 -0.09 -28.33 23.70
C GLU A 275 -1.45 -27.63 23.66
N PHE A 276 -1.52 -26.32 23.92
CA PHE A 276 -2.75 -25.53 23.80
C PHE A 276 -2.98 -25.12 22.34
N ALA A 277 -1.92 -24.79 21.60
CA ALA A 277 -2.01 -24.41 20.19
C ALA A 277 -2.59 -25.53 19.31
N GLU A 278 -2.27 -26.79 19.60
CA GLU A 278 -2.79 -27.96 18.89
C GLU A 278 -4.26 -28.28 19.20
N LYS A 279 -4.79 -27.78 20.33
CA LYS A 279 -6.19 -27.99 20.74
C LYS A 279 -7.14 -26.95 20.15
N LEU A 280 -6.60 -25.91 19.51
CA LEU A 280 -7.40 -24.86 18.90
C LEU A 280 -8.02 -25.35 17.58
N PRO A 281 -9.24 -24.87 17.25
CA PRO A 281 -9.91 -25.30 16.03
C PRO A 281 -9.07 -24.91 14.82
N SER A 282 -9.03 -25.73 13.78
CA SER A 282 -8.39 -25.36 12.51
C SER A 282 -9.10 -24.17 11.85
N SER A 283 -8.38 -23.44 11.01
CA SER A 283 -8.98 -22.48 10.07
C SER A 283 -8.69 -22.94 8.63
N PRO A 284 -9.71 -23.16 7.80
CA PRO A 284 -9.50 -23.51 6.40
C PRO A 284 -9.15 -22.27 5.57
N PHE A 285 -8.23 -22.43 4.62
CA PHE A 285 -7.95 -21.44 3.59
C PHE A 285 -7.96 -22.10 2.21
N CYS A 286 -8.63 -21.45 1.27
CA CYS A 286 -8.73 -21.90 -0.10
C CYS A 286 -7.86 -21.03 -1.01
N PHE A 287 -6.80 -21.61 -1.54
CA PHE A 287 -5.91 -20.93 -2.45
C PHE A 287 -6.59 -20.63 -3.80
N PRO A 288 -6.09 -19.64 -4.56
CA PRO A 288 -6.66 -19.31 -5.87
C PRO A 288 -6.73 -20.49 -6.84
N ASN A 289 -5.78 -21.42 -6.78
CA ASN A 289 -5.70 -22.63 -7.62
C ASN A 289 -6.73 -23.73 -7.27
N GLY A 290 -7.57 -23.52 -6.26
CA GLY A 290 -8.57 -24.51 -5.83
C GLY A 290 -8.08 -25.48 -4.75
N TYR A 291 -6.79 -25.43 -4.38
CA TYR A 291 -6.25 -26.16 -3.24
C TYR A 291 -6.82 -25.61 -1.94
N SER A 292 -7.25 -26.49 -1.05
CA SER A 292 -7.73 -26.11 0.28
C SER A 292 -6.87 -26.77 1.34
N LYS A 293 -6.47 -26.01 2.35
CA LYS A 293 -5.70 -26.50 3.49
C LYS A 293 -6.29 -25.99 4.80
N GLU A 294 -6.35 -26.87 5.79
CA GLU A 294 -6.62 -26.48 7.17
C GLU A 294 -5.34 -26.11 7.92
N PHE A 295 -5.31 -24.92 8.53
CA PHE A 295 -4.23 -24.45 9.37
C PHE A 295 -4.59 -24.61 10.84
N GLN A 296 -3.78 -25.36 11.59
CA GLN A 296 -3.94 -25.60 13.03
C GLN A 296 -2.99 -24.70 13.84
N ALA A 297 -1.99 -25.26 14.52
CA ALA A 297 -1.07 -24.52 15.39
C ALA A 297 -0.23 -23.45 14.64
N GLU A 298 -0.02 -23.64 13.34
CA GLU A 298 0.75 -22.73 12.46
C GLU A 298 0.20 -21.31 12.45
N ARG A 299 -1.13 -21.18 12.56
CA ARG A 299 -1.80 -19.87 12.49
C ARG A 299 -1.49 -18.93 13.67
N ILE A 300 -0.97 -19.48 14.76
CA ILE A 300 -0.62 -18.74 15.98
C ILE A 300 0.88 -18.54 16.08
N LYS A 301 1.66 -19.50 15.59
CA LYS A 301 3.14 -19.43 15.64
C LYS A 301 3.72 -18.30 14.79
N ILE A 302 3.03 -17.88 13.72
CA ILE A 302 3.51 -16.83 12.82
C ILE A 302 3.40 -15.41 13.43
N PRO A 303 2.24 -14.99 13.99
CA PRO A 303 2.10 -13.64 14.53
C PRO A 303 2.71 -13.41 15.92
N GLU A 304 3.14 -14.48 16.61
CA GLU A 304 3.79 -14.44 17.94
C GLU A 304 5.32 -14.32 17.83
#